data_AF-A0A3D5SMM8-F1
#
_entry.id   AF-A0A3D5SMM8-F1
#
_cell.length_a   1.000
_cell.length_b   1.000
_cell.length_c   1.000
_cell.angle_alpha   90.00
_cell.angle_beta   90.00
_cell.angle_gamma   90.00
#
_symmetry.space_group_name_H-M   'P 1'
#
loop_
_entity.id
_entity.type
_entity.pdbx_description
1 polymer ?
#
loop_
_entity_poly.entity_id
_entity_poly.type
_entity_poly.pdbx_seq_one_letter_code
_entity_poly.pdbx_strand_id
1 'polypeptide(L)'
;MSTTPETMTTYEHVQLDSKGVPVIVGTTMKVVELVMAQMAYGWSPEELHFQHPYLTLGQIHSALAYYWDHKEELDADIERRRQYAEDERRNAGLSPLAGKLHKQKFPS
;
A
#
# COMPACT_ATOMS: atom_id res chain seq x y z
N MET A 1 16.76 -20.02 41.06
CA MET A 1 16.49 -18.86 40.21
C MET A 1 15.35 -19.25 39.28
N SER A 2 14.19 -18.62 39.39
CA SER A 2 13.09 -18.85 38.43
C SER A 2 13.25 -17.87 37.29
N THR A 3 13.50 -18.37 36.08
CA THR A 3 13.64 -17.56 34.87
C THR A 3 12.25 -17.21 34.37
N THR A 4 11.90 -15.93 34.34
CA THR A 4 10.70 -15.46 33.63
C THR A 4 10.93 -15.68 32.13
N PRO A 5 10.00 -16.31 31.38
CA PRO A 5 10.18 -16.47 29.94
C PRO A 5 10.08 -15.11 29.25
N GLU A 6 11.06 -14.82 28.40
CA GLU A 6 10.99 -13.69 27.46
C GLU A 6 9.93 -14.00 26.39
N THR A 7 9.13 -13.01 26.03
CA THR A 7 8.12 -13.13 24.96
C THR A 7 8.42 -12.10 23.88
N MET A 8 8.65 -12.56 22.66
CA MET A 8 8.84 -11.68 21.52
C MET A 8 7.50 -11.13 21.04
N THR A 9 7.46 -9.84 20.72
CA THR A 9 6.39 -9.26 19.88
C THR A 9 6.89 -9.28 18.44
N THR A 10 6.03 -9.66 17.49
CA THR A 10 6.40 -9.69 16.07
C THR A 10 6.04 -8.35 15.42
N TYR A 11 4.75 -8.11 15.16
CA TYR A 11 4.25 -6.86 14.60
C TYR A 11 2.85 -6.57 15.17
N GLU A 12 2.80 -5.92 16.33
CA GLU A 12 1.58 -5.69 17.12
C GLU A 12 0.43 -5.03 16.33
N HIS A 13 0.77 -4.32 15.25
CA HIS A 13 -0.20 -3.53 14.49
C HIS A 13 -0.41 -4.01 13.05
N VAL A 14 0.06 -5.21 12.70
CA VAL A 14 -0.13 -5.81 11.38
C VAL A 14 -0.90 -7.12 11.51
N GLN A 15 -1.97 -7.25 10.74
CA GLN A 15 -2.76 -8.49 10.61
C GLN A 15 -2.86 -8.92 9.15
N LEU A 16 -3.01 -10.22 8.90
CA LEU A 16 -3.36 -10.71 7.59
C LEU A 16 -4.88 -10.71 7.42
N ASP A 17 -5.37 -10.21 6.29
CA ASP A 17 -6.79 -10.33 5.94
C ASP A 17 -7.14 -11.78 5.48
N SER A 18 -8.40 -12.02 5.13
CA SER A 18 -8.88 -13.32 4.64
C SER A 18 -8.17 -13.87 3.39
N LYS A 19 -7.40 -13.03 2.70
CA LYS A 19 -6.65 -13.35 1.49
C LYS A 19 -5.14 -13.41 1.74
N GLY A 20 -4.71 -13.31 3.01
CA GLY A 20 -3.30 -13.30 3.38
C GLY A 20 -2.62 -11.94 3.13
N VAL A 21 -3.35 -10.86 2.90
CA VAL A 21 -2.77 -9.55 2.62
C VAL A 21 -2.45 -8.83 3.94
N PRO A 22 -1.23 -8.30 4.13
CA PRO A 22 -0.89 -7.53 5.33
C PRO A 22 -1.63 -6.18 5.38
N VAL A 23 -2.40 -5.98 6.45
CA VAL A 23 -3.24 -4.80 6.71
C VAL A 23 -2.93 -4.24 8.10
N ILE A 24 -2.94 -2.93 8.24
CA ILE A 24 -2.78 -2.25 9.52
C ILE A 24 -4.04 -2.44 10.37
N VAL A 25 -3.88 -3.00 11.57
CA VAL A 25 -4.97 -3.33 12.50
C VAL A 25 -5.91 -2.15 12.72
N GLY A 26 -7.22 -2.41 12.66
CA GLY A 26 -8.26 -1.38 12.85
C GLY A 26 -8.48 -0.46 11.66
N THR A 27 -7.86 -0.73 10.51
CA THR A 27 -7.98 0.07 9.28
C THR A 27 -8.17 -0.82 8.06
N THR A 28 -8.43 -0.20 6.90
CA THR A 28 -8.37 -0.87 5.60
C THR A 28 -7.04 -0.65 4.88
N MET A 29 -6.08 0.04 5.51
CA MET A 29 -4.82 0.41 4.88
C MET A 29 -3.89 -0.80 4.82
N LYS A 30 -3.53 -1.21 3.61
CA LYS A 30 -2.55 -2.29 3.41
C LYS A 30 -1.15 -1.79 3.68
N VAL A 31 -0.28 -2.65 4.20
CA VAL A 31 1.14 -2.32 4.41
C VAL A 31 1.78 -1.85 3.10
N VAL A 32 1.50 -2.54 2.00
CA VAL A 32 2.04 -2.19 0.68
C VAL A 32 1.60 -0.79 0.20
N GLU A 33 0.39 -0.35 0.55
CA GLU A 33 -0.13 0.97 0.16
C GLU A 33 0.60 2.08 0.92
N LEU A 34 0.83 1.89 2.23
CA LEU A 34 1.62 2.81 3.05
C LEU A 34 3.06 2.93 2.53
N VAL A 35 3.69 1.79 2.21
CA VAL A 35 5.07 1.75 1.70
C VAL A 35 5.18 2.43 0.33
N MET A 36 4.23 2.19 -0.58
CA MET A 36 4.21 2.88 -1.87
C MET A 36 4.07 4.40 -1.70
N ALA A 37 3.23 4.87 -0.77
CA ALA A 37 3.14 6.30 -0.46
C ALA A 37 4.47 6.86 0.05
N GLN A 38 5.12 6.13 0.98
CA GLN A 38 6.44 6.50 1.48
C GLN A 38 7.48 6.61 0.35
N MET A 39 7.56 5.62 -0.54
CA MET A 39 8.52 5.61 -1.65
C MET A 39 8.24 6.71 -2.68
N ALA A 40 6.97 6.96 -3.00
CA ALA A 40 6.58 7.93 -4.01
C ALA A 40 6.91 9.37 -3.60
N TYR A 41 6.82 9.68 -2.30
CA TYR A 41 6.98 11.05 -1.80
C TYR A 41 8.22 11.26 -0.91
N GLY A 42 8.90 10.18 -0.50
CA GLY A 42 10.06 10.24 0.39
C GLY A 42 9.71 10.67 1.82
N TRP A 43 8.46 10.44 2.26
CA TRP A 43 7.98 10.88 3.58
C TRP A 43 8.64 10.14 4.74
N SER A 44 8.93 10.84 5.84
CA SER A 44 9.25 10.21 7.10
C SER A 44 8.01 9.55 7.73
N PRO A 45 8.17 8.73 8.78
CA PRO A 45 7.04 8.25 9.59
C PRO A 45 6.15 9.37 10.14
N GLU A 46 6.73 10.50 10.54
CA GLU A 46 6.00 11.68 11.00
C GLU A 46 5.24 12.36 9.86
N GLU A 47 5.81 12.47 8.66
CA GLU A 47 5.05 12.95 7.50
C GLU A 47 3.94 11.96 7.11
N LEU A 48 4.19 10.65 7.14
CA LEU A 48 3.15 9.64 6.91
C LEU A 48 2.01 9.80 7.91
N HIS A 49 2.32 10.04 9.18
CA HIS A 49 1.31 10.31 10.20
C HIS A 49 0.54 11.59 9.91
N PHE A 50 1.23 12.66 9.51
CA PHE A 50 0.60 13.92 9.13
C PHE A 50 -0.38 13.77 7.96
N GLN A 51 -0.03 12.95 6.96
CA GLN A 51 -0.85 12.69 5.77
C GLN A 51 -1.96 11.66 6.01
N HIS A 52 -1.72 10.73 6.94
CA HIS A 52 -2.66 9.69 7.37
C HIS A 52 -2.95 9.80 8.87
N PRO A 53 -3.63 10.88 9.33
CA PRO A 53 -3.79 11.18 10.76
C PRO A 53 -4.62 10.14 11.54
N TYR A 54 -5.29 9.23 10.86
CA TYR A 54 -5.99 8.09 11.46
C TYR A 54 -5.06 6.92 11.82
N LEU A 55 -3.81 6.92 11.34
CA LEU A 55 -2.78 5.99 11.76
C LEU A 55 -1.99 6.56 12.92
N THR A 56 -1.66 5.76 13.91
CA THR A 56 -0.69 6.12 14.94
C THR A 56 0.74 5.91 14.43
N LEU A 57 1.72 6.59 15.04
CA LEU A 57 3.14 6.31 14.75
C LEU A 57 3.51 4.84 15.03
N GLY A 58 2.94 4.22 16.07
CA GLY A 58 3.15 2.79 16.35
C GLY A 58 2.69 1.89 15.19
N GLN A 59 1.51 2.15 14.64
CA GLN A 59 0.99 1.44 13.46
C GLN A 59 1.91 1.63 12.24
N ILE A 60 2.36 2.86 11.98
CA ILE A 60 3.26 3.18 10.87
C ILE A 60 4.58 2.43 11.04
N HIS A 61 5.24 2.54 12.19
CA HIS A 61 6.52 1.87 12.44
C HIS A 61 6.39 0.35 12.37
N SER A 62 5.32 -0.24 12.93
CA SER A 62 5.10 -1.68 12.85
C SER A 62 4.86 -2.16 11.42
N ALA A 63 4.17 -1.37 10.58
CA ALA A 63 3.98 -1.68 9.17
C ALA A 63 5.28 -1.57 8.37
N LEU A 64 6.09 -0.55 8.65
CA LEU A 64 7.41 -0.38 8.03
C LEU A 64 8.37 -1.51 8.44
N ALA A 65 8.37 -1.92 9.70
CA ALA A 65 9.14 -3.07 10.18
C ALA A 65 8.71 -4.35 9.45
N TYR A 66 7.40 -4.63 9.38
CA TYR A 66 6.87 -5.76 8.63
C TYR A 66 7.36 -5.75 7.18
N TYR A 67 7.32 -4.58 6.52
CA TYR A 67 7.78 -4.46 5.14
C TYR A 67 9.26 -4.78 5.00
N TRP A 68 10.13 -4.29 5.87
CA TRP A 68 11.56 -4.57 5.76
C TRP A 68 11.90 -6.04 5.96
N ASP A 69 11.18 -6.75 6.82
CA ASP A 69 11.36 -8.19 7.04
C ASP A 69 10.72 -9.05 5.93
N HIS A 70 9.83 -8.49 5.11
CA HIS A 70 9.14 -9.16 3.99
C HIS A 70 9.39 -8.46 2.64
N LYS A 71 10.52 -7.76 2.52
CA LYS A 71 10.76 -6.79 1.45
C LYS A 71 10.69 -7.41 0.06
N GLU A 72 11.30 -8.58 -0.14
CA GLU A 72 11.32 -9.25 -1.45
C GLU A 72 9.91 -9.57 -1.95
N GLU A 73 9.04 -10.10 -1.07
CA GLU A 73 7.66 -10.45 -1.41
C GLU A 73 6.83 -9.20 -1.74
N LEU A 74 6.95 -8.17 -0.91
CA LEU A 74 6.18 -6.94 -1.05
C LEU A 74 6.66 -6.10 -2.23
N ASP A 75 7.97 -6.03 -2.50
CA ASP A 75 8.52 -5.39 -3.71
C ASP A 75 7.99 -6.08 -4.97
N ALA A 76 7.94 -7.41 -4.98
CA ALA A 76 7.36 -8.16 -6.08
C ALA A 76 5.85 -7.86 -6.24
N ASP A 77 5.11 -7.68 -5.15
CA ASP A 77 3.70 -7.27 -5.21
C ASP A 77 3.52 -5.85 -5.74
N ILE A 78 4.36 -4.91 -5.32
CA ILE A 78 4.38 -3.53 -5.83
C ILE A 78 4.61 -3.52 -7.33
N GLU A 79 5.60 -4.29 -7.80
CA GLU A 79 5.94 -4.36 -9.22
C GLU A 79 4.80 -4.99 -10.05
N ARG A 80 4.18 -6.07 -9.57
CA ARG A 80 3.00 -6.68 -10.24
C ARG A 80 1.85 -5.68 -10.36
N ARG A 81 1.57 -4.90 -9.30
CA ARG A 81 0.53 -3.87 -9.32
C ARG A 81 0.85 -2.75 -10.30
N ARG A 82 2.12 -2.34 -10.37
CA ARG A 82 2.59 -1.34 -11.33
C ARG A 82 2.38 -1.82 -12.77
N GLN A 83 2.79 -3.04 -13.09
CA GLN A 83 2.62 -3.64 -14.40
C GLN A 83 1.14 -3.74 -14.79
N TYR A 84 0.30 -4.22 -13.88
CA TYR A 84 -1.15 -4.31 -14.11
C TYR A 84 -1.76 -2.93 -14.45
N ALA A 85 -1.39 -1.88 -13.70
CA ALA A 85 -1.88 -0.52 -13.97
C ALA A 85 -1.38 0.04 -15.31
N GLU A 86 -0.16 -0.31 -15.73
CA GLU A 86 0.38 0.07 -17.05
C GLU A 86 -0.34 -0.63 -18.20
N ASP A 87 -0.62 -1.92 -18.05
CA ASP A 87 -1.37 -2.69 -19.03
C ASP A 87 -2.81 -2.18 -19.18
N GLU A 88 -3.47 -1.87 -18.05
CA GLU A 88 -4.79 -1.24 -18.07
C GLU A 88 -4.77 0.11 -18.79
N ARG A 89 -3.77 0.97 -18.55
CA ARG A 89 -3.62 2.25 -19.26
C ARG A 89 -3.43 2.07 -20.77
N ARG A 90 -2.61 1.11 -21.18
CA ARG A 90 -2.40 0.79 -22.60
C ARG A 90 -3.68 0.31 -23.26
N ASN A 91 -4.44 -0.55 -22.58
CA ASN A 91 -5.69 -1.10 -23.09
C ASN A 91 -6.85 -0.08 -23.07
N ALA A 92 -6.89 0.81 -22.07
CA ALA A 92 -7.89 1.87 -21.94
C ALA A 92 -7.74 2.97 -23.01
N GLY A 93 -6.55 3.11 -23.63
CA GLY A 93 -6.32 3.97 -24.80
C GLY A 93 -7.16 3.62 -26.03
N LEU A 94 -7.84 2.46 -26.03
CA LEU A 94 -8.79 2.01 -27.05
C LEU A 94 -10.26 2.13 -26.62
N SER A 95 -10.59 2.91 -25.58
CA SER A 95 -11.98 3.02 -25.11
C SER A 95 -12.89 3.74 -26.13
N PRO A 96 -14.00 3.11 -26.59
CA PRO A 96 -14.97 3.73 -27.50
C PRO A 96 -15.60 5.03 -26.96
N LEU A 97 -15.53 5.26 -25.65
CA LEU A 97 -16.04 6.47 -24.99
C LEU A 97 -15.23 7.72 -25.35
N ALA A 98 -13.91 7.60 -25.53
CA ALA A 98 -13.05 8.71 -25.95
C ALA A 98 -13.40 9.18 -27.38
N GLY A 99 -13.73 8.24 -28.28
CA GLY A 99 -14.17 8.55 -29.64
C GLY A 99 -15.54 9.21 -29.71
N LYS A 100 -16.46 8.88 -28.79
CA LYS A 100 -17.82 9.46 -28.75
C LYS A 100 -17.82 10.92 -28.27
N LEU A 101 -16.89 11.32 -27.40
CA LEU A 101 -16.78 12.70 -26.91
C LEU A 101 -16.29 13.69 -27.98
N HIS A 102 -15.53 13.24 -28.97
CA HIS A 102 -15.04 14.12 -30.05
C HIS A 102 -16.14 14.51 -31.05
N LYS A 103 -17.13 13.64 -31.29
CA LYS A 103 -18.23 13.89 -32.24
C LYS A 103 -19.28 14.90 -31.76
N GLN A 104 -19.32 15.24 -30.47
CA GLN A 104 -20.37 16.11 -29.93
C GLN A 104 -19.96 17.59 -29.80
N LYS A 105 -18.66 17.91 -29.83
CA LYS A 105 -18.17 19.30 -29.66
C LYS A 105 -17.83 20.02 -30.97
N PHE A 106 -17.63 19.31 -32.09
CA PHE A 106 -17.31 19.94 -33.38
C PHE A 106 -17.92 19.15 -34.54
N PRO A 107 -19.19 19.40 -34.93
CA PRO A 107 -19.71 18.93 -36.20
C PRO A 107 -19.00 19.66 -37.35
N SER A 108 -18.59 18.90 -38.37
CA SER A 108 -18.05 19.42 -39.64
C SER A 108 -19.09 20.22 -40.42
#